data_AF-A0A0P6XTB8-F1
#
_entry.id   AF-A0A0P6XTB8-F1
#
_cell.length_a   1.000
_cell.length_b   1.000
_cell.length_c   1.000
_cell.angle_alpha   90.00
_cell.angle_beta   90.00
_cell.angle_gamma   90.00
#
_symmetry.space_group_name_H-M   'P 1'
#
loop_
_entity.id
_entity.type
_entity.pdbx_description
1 polymer ?
#
loop_
_entity_poly.entity_id
_entity_poly.type
_entity_poly.pdbx_seq_one_letter_code
_entity_poly.pdbx_strand_id
1 'polypeptide(L)'
;MRAIGQHPEVAREFIHSAAARGVWMQSHTLFWIRFLSSPSRILDDGSGRVGGLEIEDTHLVLEGGEVKARGLGQFHVFDVDTVIFAIGDRVDENLGLPVHNFAFDKNPNPRFPIEGESYEAYDSEKDEPIEGVFVEGWSRKASSGLVGVARKDGVNGARAVLQYLAGLPPAAPDVLPKVQETLSRLPHPVVTRDALKLLEAAEQAKMQELGVEDFKFASNQEMLEVMGLLKAVS
;
A
#
# COMPACT_ATOMS: atom_id res chain seq x y z
N MET A 1 22.29 17.78 -5.26
CA MET A 1 21.53 18.07 -6.50
C MET A 1 22.43 18.61 -7.62
N ARG A 2 23.09 19.78 -7.47
CA ARG A 2 23.97 20.30 -8.55
C ARG A 2 25.13 19.39 -8.93
N ALA A 3 25.70 18.67 -7.95
CA ALA A 3 26.79 17.70 -8.17
C ALA A 3 26.43 16.56 -9.14
N ILE A 4 25.14 16.32 -9.39
CA ILE A 4 24.65 15.32 -10.35
C ILE A 4 23.94 15.97 -11.56
N GLY A 5 24.20 17.25 -11.83
CA GLY A 5 23.63 17.97 -12.96
C GLY A 5 22.16 18.40 -12.80
N GLN A 6 21.58 18.29 -11.61
CA GLN A 6 20.20 18.76 -11.36
C GLN A 6 20.17 20.24 -10.95
N HIS A 7 19.09 20.94 -11.33
CA HIS A 7 18.84 22.34 -11.03
C HIS A 7 17.78 22.48 -9.91
N PRO A 8 18.18 22.57 -8.62
CA PRO A 8 17.23 22.64 -7.50
C PRO A 8 16.26 23.82 -7.59
N GLU A 9 16.66 24.87 -8.30
CA GLU A 9 15.91 26.12 -8.40
C GLU A 9 14.61 25.92 -9.18
N VAL A 10 14.62 25.03 -10.19
CA VAL A 10 13.44 24.67 -10.96
C VAL A 10 12.40 23.98 -10.08
N ALA A 11 12.83 23.04 -9.23
CA ALA A 11 11.94 22.35 -8.30
C ALA A 11 11.35 23.33 -7.26
N ARG A 12 12.19 24.23 -6.75
CA ARG A 12 11.77 25.30 -5.83
C ARG A 12 10.72 26.21 -6.47
N GLU A 13 10.97 26.69 -7.69
CA GLU A 13 10.03 27.53 -8.44
C GLU A 13 8.71 26.82 -8.69
N PHE A 14 8.74 25.54 -9.07
CA PHE A 14 7.54 24.73 -9.22
C PHE A 14 6.72 24.65 -7.94
N ILE A 15 7.35 24.37 -6.79
CA ILE A 15 6.66 24.31 -5.48
C ILE A 15 6.04 25.67 -5.15
N HIS A 16 6.79 26.77 -5.32
CA HIS A 16 6.26 28.11 -5.06
C HIS A 16 5.15 28.53 -6.04
N SER A 17 5.13 28.01 -7.27
CA SER A 17 4.06 28.31 -8.23
C SER A 17 2.67 27.90 -7.71
N ALA A 18 2.61 26.92 -6.79
CA ALA A 18 1.36 26.52 -6.15
C ALA A 18 0.73 27.65 -5.32
N ALA A 19 1.54 28.58 -4.78
CA ALA A 19 1.04 29.73 -4.03
C ALA A 19 0.14 30.65 -4.88
N ALA A 20 0.34 30.71 -6.20
CA ALA A 20 -0.50 31.51 -7.10
C ALA A 20 -1.94 31.00 -7.20
N ARG A 21 -2.19 29.73 -6.85
CA ARG A 21 -3.52 29.10 -6.81
C ARG A 21 -4.04 28.89 -5.38
N GLY A 22 -3.24 29.25 -4.38
CA GLY A 22 -3.58 29.08 -2.97
C GLY A 22 -4.51 30.19 -2.49
N VAL A 23 -5.41 29.85 -1.57
CA VAL A 23 -6.10 30.84 -0.74
C VAL A 23 -5.24 31.10 0.47
N TRP A 24 -4.91 32.36 0.72
CA TRP A 24 -4.18 32.73 1.93
C TRP A 24 -5.07 32.53 3.15
N MET A 25 -4.62 31.69 4.09
CA MET A 25 -5.20 31.57 5.42
C MET A 25 -4.16 31.98 6.45
N GLN A 26 -4.58 32.77 7.44
CA GLN A 26 -3.76 32.99 8.63
C GLN A 26 -3.84 31.73 9.49
N SER A 27 -2.74 30.99 9.55
CA SER A 27 -2.57 29.85 10.45
C SER A 27 -1.22 29.96 11.13
N HIS A 28 -1.17 29.57 12.41
CA HIS A 28 0.09 29.40 13.13
C HIS A 28 0.78 28.06 12.78
N THR A 29 0.12 27.21 11.99
CA THR A 29 0.67 25.92 11.54
C THR A 29 1.73 26.16 10.48
N LEU A 30 2.92 25.58 10.69
CA LEU A 30 4.03 25.62 9.75
C LEU A 30 4.24 24.23 9.14
N PHE A 31 4.24 24.15 7.81
CA PHE A 31 4.57 22.94 7.08
C PHE A 31 5.94 23.08 6.43
N TRP A 32 6.87 22.23 6.82
CA TRP A 32 8.26 22.25 6.33
C TRP A 32 8.51 21.05 5.42
N ILE A 33 9.06 21.31 4.24
CA ILE A 33 9.62 20.26 3.38
C ILE A 33 11.13 20.38 3.43
N ARG A 34 11.80 19.35 3.96
CA ARG A 34 13.26 19.27 4.00
C ARG A 34 13.75 18.21 3.02
N PHE A 35 14.69 18.58 2.17
CA PHE A 35 15.34 17.67 1.21
C PHE A 35 16.74 17.32 1.66
N LEU A 36 17.28 16.23 1.10
CA LEU A 36 18.64 15.77 1.39
C LEU A 36 18.87 15.56 2.88
N SER A 37 17.93 14.87 3.52
CA SER A 37 18.01 14.52 4.93
C SER A 37 17.48 13.12 5.12
N SER A 38 18.14 12.35 5.97
CA SER A 38 17.74 10.97 6.29
C SER A 38 17.60 10.82 7.80
N PRO A 39 16.51 10.21 8.31
CA PRO A 39 16.38 9.95 9.73
C PRO A 39 17.47 8.97 10.18
N SER A 40 18.18 9.29 11.26
CA SER A 40 19.26 8.45 11.82
C SER A 40 18.86 7.75 13.11
N ARG A 41 18.10 8.41 13.99
CA ARG A 41 17.53 7.81 15.21
C ARG A 41 16.29 8.55 15.69
N ILE A 42 15.38 7.80 16.29
CA ILE A 42 14.28 8.35 17.09
C ILE A 42 14.77 8.46 18.54
N LEU A 43 14.51 9.61 19.17
CA LEU A 43 14.88 9.88 20.54
C LEU A 43 13.70 9.64 21.47
N ASP A 44 13.99 9.13 22.66
CA ASP A 44 13.02 8.91 23.73
C ASP A 44 12.78 10.20 24.53
N ASP A 45 11.54 10.47 24.90
CA ASP A 45 11.16 11.62 25.75
C ASP A 45 11.49 11.44 27.25
N GLY A 46 12.09 10.30 27.62
CA GLY A 46 12.35 9.88 28.99
C GLY A 46 11.24 9.02 29.60
N SER A 47 10.14 8.76 28.86
CA SER A 47 8.99 7.99 29.31
C SER A 47 8.58 6.83 28.39
N GLY A 48 9.42 6.48 27.41
CA GLY A 48 9.10 5.44 26.44
C GLY A 48 8.33 5.95 25.22
N ARG A 49 8.26 7.27 24.98
CA ARG A 49 7.61 7.88 23.82
C ARG A 49 8.61 8.66 22.99
N VAL A 50 8.19 9.06 21.79
CA VAL A 50 9.01 9.89 20.91
C VAL A 50 9.21 11.27 21.56
N GLY A 51 10.47 11.66 21.75
CA GLY A 51 10.89 12.99 22.20
C GLY A 51 11.77 13.73 21.19
N GLY A 52 12.01 13.14 20.03
CA GLY A 52 12.70 13.81 18.93
C GLY A 52 13.10 12.88 17.79
N LEU A 53 13.52 13.51 16.69
CA LEU A 53 14.05 12.83 15.51
C LEU A 53 15.42 13.43 15.19
N GLU A 54 16.46 12.60 15.28
CA GLU A 54 17.75 12.95 14.72
C GLU A 54 17.74 12.66 13.22
N ILE A 55 18.22 13.62 12.45
CA ILE A 55 18.38 13.52 11.01
C ILE A 55 19.84 13.81 10.64
N GLU A 56 20.32 13.12 9.62
CA GLU A 56 21.60 13.38 8.99
C GLU A 56 21.39 14.15 7.68
N ASP A 57 22.17 15.20 7.45
CA ASP A 57 22.22 15.85 6.15
C ASP A 57 22.93 14.93 5.14
N THR A 58 22.37 14.84 3.94
CA THR A 58 22.88 13.99 2.88
C THR A 58 23.26 14.79 1.63
N HIS A 59 24.03 14.18 0.75
CA HIS A 59 24.27 14.66 -0.60
C HIS A 59 23.95 13.56 -1.62
N LEU A 60 23.77 13.95 -2.88
CA LEU A 60 23.50 12.99 -3.95
C LEU A 60 24.81 12.63 -4.64
N VAL A 61 25.00 11.33 -4.87
CA VAL A 61 26.08 10.77 -5.67
C VAL A 61 25.49 9.96 -6.83
N LEU A 62 26.25 9.84 -7.92
CA LEU A 62 25.92 8.96 -9.04
C LEU A 62 26.81 7.71 -8.95
N GLU A 63 26.21 6.56 -8.65
CA GLU A 63 26.91 5.28 -8.52
C GLU A 63 26.23 4.25 -9.43
N GLY A 64 26.97 3.69 -10.39
CA GLY A 64 26.42 2.67 -11.30
C GLY A 64 25.27 3.17 -12.18
N GLY A 65 25.20 4.48 -12.45
CA GLY A 65 24.09 5.10 -13.20
C GLY A 65 22.86 5.42 -12.35
N GLU A 66 22.86 5.06 -11.06
CA GLU A 66 21.79 5.37 -10.12
C GLU A 66 22.16 6.54 -9.22
N VAL A 67 21.17 7.40 -8.93
CA VAL A 67 21.33 8.49 -7.97
C VAL A 67 21.06 7.95 -6.57
N LYS A 68 22.05 8.08 -5.67
CA LYS A 68 21.96 7.66 -4.28
C LYS A 68 22.19 8.82 -3.33
N ALA A 69 21.54 8.79 -2.16
CA ALA A 69 21.81 9.71 -1.07
C ALA A 69 22.93 9.13 -0.17
N ARG A 70 23.90 9.97 0.20
CA ARG A 70 25.02 9.64 1.09
C ARG A 70 25.11 10.64 2.22
N GLY A 71 25.32 10.15 3.43
CA GLY A 71 25.50 10.95 4.63
C GLY A 71 26.68 11.92 4.54
N LEU A 72 26.54 13.09 5.15
CA LEU A 72 27.60 14.08 5.33
C LEU A 72 28.24 14.01 6.72
N GLY A 73 27.73 13.17 7.62
CA GLY A 73 28.13 13.13 9.04
C GLY A 73 27.68 14.35 9.84
N GLN A 74 26.76 15.15 9.30
CA GLN A 74 26.20 16.34 9.96
C GLN A 74 24.79 16.02 10.47
N PHE A 75 24.61 16.08 11.78
CA PHE A 75 23.39 15.64 12.44
C PHE A 75 22.63 16.81 13.09
N HIS A 76 21.31 16.75 13.05
CA HIS A 76 20.41 17.71 13.68
C HIS A 76 19.31 16.98 14.41
N VAL A 77 18.91 17.49 15.58
CA VAL A 77 17.79 16.94 16.35
C VAL A 77 16.59 17.86 16.22
N PHE A 78 15.45 17.28 15.84
CA PHE A 78 14.15 17.93 15.83
C PHE A 78 13.36 17.48 17.05
N ASP A 79 12.91 18.45 17.84
CA ASP A 79 11.97 18.21 18.94
C ASP A 79 10.58 17.94 18.35
N VAL A 80 10.19 16.67 18.37
CA VAL A 80 8.91 16.18 17.84
C VAL A 80 8.38 15.10 18.77
N ASP A 81 7.06 15.01 18.87
CA ASP A 81 6.36 14.00 19.68
C ASP A 81 5.81 12.83 18.85
N THR A 82 5.85 12.96 17.52
CA THR A 82 5.24 12.03 16.58
C THR A 82 6.11 11.90 15.33
N VAL A 83 6.39 10.66 14.92
CA VAL A 83 7.09 10.34 13.67
C VAL A 83 6.22 9.37 12.87
N ILE A 84 5.91 9.74 11.63
CA ILE A 84 5.10 8.93 10.70
C ILE A 84 5.99 8.53 9.52
N PHE A 85 6.21 7.23 9.35
CA PHE A 85 6.93 6.70 8.18
C PHE A 85 6.01 6.62 6.97
N ALA A 86 6.22 7.52 6.01
CA ALA A 86 5.53 7.53 4.72
C ALA A 86 6.53 7.18 3.59
N ILE A 87 7.19 6.01 3.71
CA ILE A 87 8.33 5.60 2.87
C ILE A 87 8.01 4.46 1.90
N GLY A 88 6.73 4.18 1.69
CA GLY A 88 6.24 3.10 0.83
C GLY A 88 5.66 1.93 1.62
N ASP A 89 5.05 1.02 0.88
CA ASP A 89 4.36 -0.16 1.37
C ASP A 89 5.13 -1.43 1.00
N ARG A 90 4.84 -2.51 1.72
CA ARG A 90 5.33 -3.85 1.41
C ARG A 90 4.17 -4.83 1.34
N VAL A 91 4.34 -5.90 0.59
CA VAL A 91 3.39 -7.02 0.62
C VAL A 91 3.47 -7.77 1.95
N ASP A 92 2.39 -8.47 2.33
CA ASP A 92 2.37 -9.33 3.51
C ASP A 92 3.07 -10.67 3.21
N GLU A 93 4.21 -10.89 3.87
CA GLU A 93 5.01 -12.11 3.78
C GLU A 93 4.27 -13.35 4.33
N ASN A 94 3.21 -13.16 5.13
CA ASN A 94 2.42 -14.26 5.69
C ASN A 94 1.35 -14.80 4.74
N LEU A 95 1.19 -14.22 3.54
CA LEU A 95 0.23 -14.71 2.55
C LEU A 95 0.62 -16.08 1.97
N GLY A 96 1.86 -16.54 2.21
CA GLY A 96 2.36 -17.83 1.74
C GLY A 96 2.90 -17.81 0.31
N LEU A 97 3.14 -16.63 -0.26
CA LEU A 97 3.86 -16.46 -1.51
C LEU A 97 5.29 -15.97 -1.23
N PRO A 98 6.29 -16.38 -2.03
CA PRO A 98 7.67 -15.89 -1.91
C PRO A 98 7.76 -14.37 -2.11
N VAL A 99 8.56 -13.72 -1.26
CA VAL A 99 8.71 -12.26 -1.22
C VAL A 99 10.19 -11.90 -1.21
N HIS A 100 10.59 -11.05 -2.15
CA HIS A 100 11.90 -10.40 -2.16
C HIS A 100 11.75 -8.90 -2.39
N ASN A 101 12.60 -8.11 -1.73
CA ASN A 101 12.60 -6.64 -1.85
C ASN A 101 11.20 -6.03 -1.68
N PHE A 102 10.45 -6.48 -0.66
CA PHE A 102 9.11 -5.98 -0.30
C PHE A 102 8.00 -6.27 -1.33
N ALA A 103 8.23 -7.13 -2.32
CA ALA A 103 7.26 -7.50 -3.34
C ALA A 103 7.18 -9.02 -3.50
N PHE A 104 6.02 -9.54 -3.93
CA PHE A 104 5.92 -10.93 -4.35
C PHE A 104 6.83 -11.19 -5.55
N ASP A 105 7.38 -12.39 -5.60
CA ASP A 105 8.16 -12.85 -6.73
C ASP A 105 7.27 -13.10 -7.95
N LYS A 106 7.76 -12.66 -9.12
CA LYS A 106 7.06 -12.82 -10.40
C LYS A 106 7.94 -13.60 -11.34
N ASN A 107 7.32 -14.40 -12.20
CA ASN A 107 8.05 -15.26 -13.11
C ASN A 107 8.92 -14.39 -14.04
N PRO A 108 10.26 -14.55 -14.02
CA PRO A 108 11.17 -13.76 -14.86
C PRO A 108 11.00 -14.05 -16.36
N ASN A 109 10.40 -15.19 -16.71
CA ASN A 109 10.10 -15.62 -18.06
C ASN A 109 8.57 -15.84 -18.20
N PRO A 110 7.77 -14.76 -18.26
CA PRO A 110 6.31 -14.87 -18.28
C PRO A 110 5.81 -15.65 -19.48
N ARG A 111 4.90 -16.60 -19.24
CA ARG A 111 4.18 -17.35 -20.26
C ARG A 111 3.02 -16.55 -20.84
N PHE A 112 2.46 -15.65 -20.03
CA PHE A 112 1.33 -14.78 -20.42
C PHE A 112 1.69 -13.29 -20.24
N PRO A 113 2.72 -12.78 -20.95
CA PRO A 113 3.16 -11.40 -20.78
C PRO A 113 2.11 -10.42 -21.30
N ILE A 114 1.87 -9.35 -20.54
CA ILE A 114 1.08 -8.21 -21.00
C ILE A 114 1.98 -6.98 -20.99
N GLU A 115 2.20 -6.37 -22.16
CA GLU A 115 3.16 -5.26 -22.32
C GLU A 115 4.59 -5.62 -21.87
N GLY A 116 4.97 -6.91 -21.95
CA GLY A 116 6.28 -7.41 -21.51
C GLY A 116 6.41 -7.64 -20.00
N GLU A 117 5.35 -7.38 -19.24
CA GLU A 117 5.33 -7.55 -17.79
C GLU A 117 4.79 -8.93 -17.40
N SER A 118 5.34 -9.48 -16.30
CA SER A 118 4.87 -10.72 -15.68
C SER A 118 3.84 -10.44 -14.59
N TYR A 119 2.80 -11.27 -14.57
CA TYR A 119 1.71 -11.30 -13.59
C TYR A 119 1.63 -12.65 -12.87
N GLU A 120 2.46 -13.62 -13.26
CA GLU A 120 2.47 -14.97 -12.71
C GLU A 120 3.34 -15.00 -11.46
N ALA A 121 2.82 -15.54 -10.36
CA ALA A 121 3.60 -15.73 -9.15
C ALA A 121 4.71 -16.77 -9.36
N TYR A 122 5.80 -16.63 -8.62
CA TYR A 122 7.00 -17.43 -8.82
C TYR A 122 7.65 -17.78 -7.49
N ASP A 123 8.26 -18.96 -7.43
CA ASP A 123 9.11 -19.37 -6.32
C ASP A 123 10.56 -19.25 -6.75
N SER A 124 11.20 -18.13 -6.40
CA SER A 124 12.59 -17.86 -6.79
C SER A 124 13.59 -18.77 -6.07
N GLU A 125 13.22 -19.38 -4.94
CA GLU A 125 14.11 -20.33 -4.25
C GLU A 125 14.15 -21.68 -4.97
N LYS A 126 13.03 -22.08 -5.57
CA LYS A 126 12.89 -23.33 -6.33
C LYS A 126 13.02 -23.17 -7.84
N ASP A 127 13.13 -21.94 -8.33
CA ASP A 127 13.21 -21.61 -9.76
C ASP A 127 11.96 -22.08 -10.54
N GLU A 128 10.77 -22.09 -9.92
CA GLU A 128 9.55 -22.64 -10.51
C GLU A 128 8.33 -21.67 -10.46
N PRO A 129 7.47 -21.67 -11.49
CA PRO A 129 6.23 -20.91 -11.46
C PRO A 129 5.23 -21.51 -10.45
N ILE A 130 4.55 -20.64 -9.70
CA ILE A 130 3.47 -21.05 -8.81
C ILE A 130 2.20 -21.15 -9.64
N GLU A 131 1.86 -22.39 -9.99
CA GLU A 131 0.90 -22.60 -11.05
C GLU A 131 -0.52 -22.16 -10.68
N GLY A 132 -1.19 -21.45 -11.59
CA GLY A 132 -2.53 -20.89 -11.39
C GLY A 132 -2.61 -19.70 -10.43
N VAL A 133 -1.48 -19.16 -9.97
CA VAL A 133 -1.46 -17.99 -9.08
C VAL A 133 -0.93 -16.76 -9.83
N PHE A 134 -1.71 -15.67 -9.76
CA PHE A 134 -1.39 -14.40 -10.39
C PHE A 134 -1.47 -13.26 -9.38
N VAL A 135 -0.62 -12.25 -9.56
CA VAL A 135 -0.57 -11.04 -8.73
C VAL A 135 -0.80 -9.82 -9.61
N GLU A 136 -1.63 -8.88 -9.15
CA GLU A 136 -2.00 -7.67 -9.90
C GLU A 136 -2.21 -6.46 -8.98
N GLY A 137 -2.22 -5.26 -9.57
CA GLY A 137 -2.33 -4.02 -8.81
C GLY A 137 -1.16 -3.81 -7.87
N TRP A 138 -1.42 -3.28 -6.67
CA TRP A 138 -0.36 -3.03 -5.69
C TRP A 138 0.27 -4.30 -5.11
N SER A 139 -0.40 -5.45 -5.20
CA SER A 139 0.22 -6.73 -4.81
C SER A 139 1.37 -7.13 -5.75
N ARG A 140 1.26 -6.80 -7.05
CA ARG A 140 2.33 -7.01 -8.04
C ARG A 140 3.40 -5.94 -7.96
N LYS A 141 2.96 -4.68 -7.81
CA LYS A 141 3.82 -3.49 -7.83
C LYS A 141 3.37 -2.50 -6.76
N ALA A 142 3.86 -2.72 -5.54
CA ALA A 142 3.60 -1.85 -4.40
C ALA A 142 4.14 -0.43 -4.67
N SER A 143 3.43 0.56 -4.14
CA SER A 143 3.82 1.97 -4.16
C SER A 143 4.12 2.57 -5.56
N SER A 144 3.64 1.94 -6.64
CA SER A 144 3.77 2.49 -8.00
C SER A 144 2.54 3.25 -8.45
N GLY A 145 2.44 4.50 -8.02
CA GLY A 145 1.59 5.51 -8.65
C GLY A 145 0.14 5.58 -8.19
N LEU A 146 -0.61 6.45 -8.88
CA LEU A 146 -1.99 6.80 -8.58
C LEU A 146 -2.95 5.61 -8.81
N VAL A 147 -4.15 5.68 -8.24
CA VAL A 147 -5.23 4.67 -8.37
C VAL A 147 -5.46 4.24 -9.84
N GLY A 148 -5.34 5.16 -10.80
CA GLY A 148 -5.49 4.84 -12.23
C GLY A 148 -4.42 3.89 -12.77
N VAL A 149 -3.19 3.95 -12.26
CA VAL A 149 -2.09 3.05 -12.65
C VAL A 149 -2.36 1.65 -12.10
N ALA A 150 -2.76 1.55 -10.83
CA ALA A 150 -3.14 0.28 -10.21
C ALA A 150 -4.33 -0.37 -10.94
N ARG A 151 -5.31 0.43 -11.37
CA ARG A 151 -6.43 -0.06 -12.18
C ARG A 151 -5.97 -0.62 -13.53
N LYS A 152 -5.08 0.08 -14.24
CA LYS A 152 -4.51 -0.43 -15.50
C LYS A 152 -3.79 -1.75 -15.26
N ASP A 153 -3.00 -1.83 -14.20
CA ASP A 153 -2.27 -3.03 -13.82
C ASP A 153 -3.22 -4.21 -13.54
N GLY A 154 -4.30 -4.00 -12.77
CA GLY A 154 -5.35 -5.01 -12.54
C GLY A 154 -6.05 -5.46 -13.82
N VAL A 155 -6.35 -4.55 -14.76
CA VAL A 155 -6.91 -4.95 -16.06
C VAL A 155 -5.94 -5.82 -16.86
N ASN A 156 -4.64 -5.55 -16.77
CA ASN A 156 -3.62 -6.36 -17.42
C ASN A 156 -3.44 -7.73 -16.73
N GLY A 157 -3.46 -7.78 -15.40
CA GLY A 157 -3.45 -9.05 -14.65
C GLY A 157 -4.63 -9.95 -15.04
N ALA A 158 -5.84 -9.41 -15.06
CA ALA A 158 -7.02 -10.12 -15.54
C ALA A 158 -6.86 -10.65 -16.99
N ARG A 159 -6.20 -9.91 -17.89
CA ARG A 159 -5.91 -10.40 -19.25
C ARG A 159 -4.93 -11.57 -19.25
N ALA A 160 -3.89 -11.53 -18.44
CA ALA A 160 -2.95 -12.65 -18.28
C ALA A 160 -3.66 -13.90 -17.76
N VAL A 161 -4.52 -13.74 -16.73
CA VAL A 161 -5.36 -14.83 -16.20
C VAL A 161 -6.27 -15.41 -17.28
N LEU A 162 -6.92 -14.57 -18.10
CA LEU A 162 -7.78 -15.05 -19.18
C LEU A 162 -7.01 -15.85 -20.24
N GLN A 163 -5.77 -15.47 -20.57
CA GLN A 163 -4.92 -16.24 -21.48
C GLN A 163 -4.56 -17.61 -20.88
N TYR A 164 -4.24 -17.66 -19.59
CA TYR A 164 -4.00 -18.91 -18.87
C TYR A 164 -5.22 -19.82 -18.88
N LEU A 165 -6.40 -19.28 -18.53
CA LEU A 165 -7.65 -20.05 -18.48
C LEU A 165 -8.07 -20.59 -19.86
N ALA A 166 -7.73 -19.92 -20.96
CA ALA A 166 -8.04 -20.39 -22.31
C ALA A 166 -7.36 -21.73 -22.66
N GLY A 167 -6.26 -22.07 -21.99
CA GLY A 167 -5.57 -23.34 -22.13
C GLY A 167 -6.09 -24.46 -21.22
N LEU A 168 -7.02 -24.18 -20.31
CA LEU A 168 -7.51 -25.14 -19.32
C LEU A 168 -8.86 -25.75 -19.72
N PRO A 169 -9.16 -26.98 -19.28
CA PRO A 169 -10.50 -27.54 -19.42
C PRO A 169 -11.52 -26.73 -18.60
N PRO A 170 -12.81 -26.75 -18.99
CA PRO A 170 -13.87 -26.15 -18.20
C PRO A 170 -13.88 -26.67 -16.75
N ALA A 171 -14.17 -25.79 -15.80
CA ALA A 171 -14.29 -26.16 -14.40
C ALA A 171 -15.44 -27.16 -14.16
N ALA A 172 -15.30 -27.98 -13.13
CA ALA A 172 -16.37 -28.88 -12.72
C ALA A 172 -17.63 -28.07 -12.30
N PRO A 173 -18.85 -28.55 -12.63
CA PRO A 173 -20.09 -27.82 -12.32
C PRO A 173 -20.31 -27.55 -10.82
N ASP A 174 -19.67 -28.34 -9.95
CA ASP A 174 -19.81 -28.28 -8.49
C ASP A 174 -18.75 -27.43 -7.78
N VAL A 175 -17.89 -26.73 -8.53
CA VAL A 175 -16.81 -25.90 -7.96
C VAL A 175 -17.33 -24.81 -7.03
N LEU A 176 -18.41 -24.10 -7.42
CA LEU A 176 -18.97 -23.00 -6.62
C LEU A 176 -19.59 -23.50 -5.31
N PRO A 177 -20.45 -24.55 -5.28
CA PRO A 177 -20.91 -25.16 -4.04
C PRO A 177 -19.77 -25.60 -3.11
N LYS A 178 -18.71 -26.22 -3.65
CA LYS A 178 -17.55 -26.65 -2.84
C LYS A 178 -16.81 -25.48 -2.21
N VAL A 179 -16.63 -24.39 -2.96
CA VAL A 179 -16.03 -23.16 -2.42
C VAL A 179 -16.90 -22.58 -1.30
N GLN A 180 -18.22 -22.50 -1.50
CA GLN A 180 -19.16 -22.02 -0.48
C GLN A 180 -19.15 -22.89 0.79
N GLU A 181 -19.10 -24.21 0.63
CA GLU A 181 -18.98 -25.16 1.76
C GLU A 181 -17.65 -25.00 2.49
N THR A 182 -16.56 -24.75 1.76
CA THR A 182 -15.24 -24.53 2.37
C THR A 182 -15.24 -23.23 3.17
N LEU A 183 -15.78 -22.15 2.59
CA LEU A 183 -15.89 -20.85 3.25
C LEU A 183 -16.76 -20.90 4.50
N SER A 184 -17.85 -21.68 4.51
CA SER A 184 -18.74 -21.79 5.67
C SER A 184 -18.14 -22.56 6.85
N ARG A 185 -17.07 -23.33 6.62
CA ARG A 185 -16.31 -24.07 7.64
C ARG A 185 -15.14 -23.27 8.22
N LEU A 186 -14.87 -22.07 7.70
CA LEU A 186 -13.84 -21.21 8.26
C LEU A 186 -14.21 -20.82 9.70
N PRO A 187 -13.22 -20.68 10.60
CA PRO A 187 -13.47 -20.32 11.99
C PRO A 187 -13.93 -18.85 12.16
N HIS A 188 -13.85 -18.05 11.10
CA HIS A 188 -14.21 -16.63 11.09
C HIS A 188 -15.47 -16.40 10.24
N PRO A 189 -16.31 -15.41 10.59
CA PRO A 189 -17.48 -15.07 9.79
C PRO A 189 -17.11 -14.63 8.37
N VAL A 190 -17.91 -15.06 7.39
CA VAL A 190 -17.76 -14.65 5.99
C VAL A 190 -18.70 -13.47 5.72
N VAL A 191 -18.12 -12.31 5.38
CA VAL A 191 -18.88 -11.12 5.02
C VAL A 191 -19.35 -11.23 3.57
N THR A 192 -20.66 -11.37 3.37
CA THR A 192 -21.28 -11.41 2.05
C THR A 192 -21.65 -10.00 1.57
N ARG A 193 -22.02 -9.87 0.29
CA ARG A 193 -22.53 -8.59 -0.25
C ARG A 193 -23.81 -8.13 0.45
N ASP A 194 -24.64 -9.06 0.93
CA ASP A 194 -25.87 -8.70 1.65
C ASP A 194 -25.58 -8.25 3.08
N ALA A 195 -24.60 -8.88 3.75
CA ALA A 195 -24.11 -8.40 5.04
C ALA A 195 -23.50 -6.98 4.91
N LEU A 196 -22.72 -6.72 3.86
CA LEU A 196 -22.14 -5.40 3.61
C LEU A 196 -23.19 -4.30 3.48
N LYS A 197 -24.34 -4.58 2.83
CA LYS A 197 -25.46 -3.61 2.75
C LYS A 197 -26.02 -3.24 4.12
N LEU A 198 -26.02 -4.18 5.07
CA LEU A 198 -26.47 -3.91 6.44
C LEU A 198 -25.50 -2.94 7.15
N LEU A 199 -24.19 -3.16 6.97
CA LEU A 199 -23.16 -2.27 7.49
C LEU A 199 -23.30 -0.86 6.89
N GLU A 200 -23.40 -0.75 5.57
CA GLU A 200 -23.56 0.53 4.87
C GLU A 200 -24.81 1.29 5.34
N ALA A 201 -25.94 0.59 5.51
CA ALA A 201 -27.17 1.20 6.01
C ALA A 201 -27.01 1.72 7.46
N ALA A 202 -26.32 0.97 8.32
CA ALA A 202 -26.06 1.39 9.69
C ALA A 202 -25.10 2.58 9.78
N GLU A 203 -24.06 2.61 8.94
CA GLU A 203 -23.16 3.76 8.82
C GLU A 203 -23.93 5.01 8.39
N GLN A 204 -24.79 4.91 7.37
CA GLN A 204 -25.65 6.02 6.94
C GLN A 204 -26.60 6.50 8.02
N ALA A 205 -27.21 5.60 8.79
CA ALA A 205 -28.06 5.96 9.91
C ALA A 205 -27.26 6.72 10.99
N LYS A 206 -26.03 6.29 11.28
CA LYS A 206 -25.14 6.98 12.24
C LYS A 206 -24.66 8.33 11.74
N MET A 207 -24.36 8.47 10.45
CA MET A 207 -24.07 9.77 9.83
C MET A 207 -25.21 10.77 10.07
N GLN A 208 -26.46 10.34 9.85
CA GLN A 208 -27.64 11.19 10.07
C GLN A 208 -27.88 11.50 11.55
N GLU A 209 -27.72 10.52 12.43
CA GLU A 209 -27.88 10.67 13.88
C GLU A 209 -26.89 11.69 14.46
N LEU A 210 -25.62 11.61 14.03
CA LEU A 210 -24.54 12.45 14.54
C LEU A 210 -24.40 13.78 13.79
N GLY A 211 -25.06 13.93 12.64
CA GLY A 211 -24.96 15.13 11.80
C GLY A 211 -23.55 15.33 11.21
N VAL A 212 -22.86 14.25 10.86
CA VAL A 212 -21.49 14.27 10.32
C VAL A 212 -21.45 13.89 8.84
N GLU A 213 -20.40 14.33 8.14
CA GLU A 213 -20.22 14.08 6.70
C GLU A 213 -19.89 12.62 6.38
N ASP A 214 -19.27 11.88 7.31
CA ASP A 214 -18.93 10.47 7.17
C ASP A 214 -18.89 9.78 8.54
N PHE A 215 -19.20 8.49 8.58
CA PHE A 215 -19.10 7.66 9.77
C PHE A 215 -18.67 6.24 9.39
N LYS A 216 -17.67 5.73 10.09
CA LYS A 216 -17.22 4.34 10.04
C LYS A 216 -17.14 3.78 11.45
N PHE A 217 -17.52 2.52 11.61
CA PHE A 217 -17.30 1.79 12.86
C PHE A 217 -15.80 1.61 13.11
N ALA A 218 -15.39 1.71 14.37
CA ALA A 218 -13.97 1.78 14.72
C ALA A 218 -13.31 0.40 14.83
N SER A 219 -14.11 -0.67 14.88
CA SER A 219 -13.59 -2.04 15.08
C SER A 219 -14.31 -3.09 14.23
N ASN A 220 -13.59 -4.18 13.95
CA ASN A 220 -14.16 -5.36 13.30
C ASN A 220 -15.33 -5.95 14.10
N GLN A 221 -15.25 -5.91 15.43
CA GLN A 221 -16.30 -6.41 16.32
C GLN A 221 -17.62 -5.67 16.06
N GLU A 222 -17.60 -4.34 16.12
CA GLU A 222 -18.79 -3.51 15.87
C GLU A 222 -19.37 -3.74 14.47
N MET A 223 -18.50 -3.78 13.45
CA MET A 223 -18.93 -4.04 12.07
C MET A 223 -19.63 -5.41 11.94
N LEU A 224 -19.05 -6.46 12.53
CA LEU A 224 -19.62 -7.82 12.47
C LEU A 224 -20.91 -7.94 13.29
N GLU A 225 -21.03 -7.22 14.41
CA GLU A 225 -22.24 -7.16 15.24
C GLU A 225 -23.39 -6.53 14.47
N VAL A 226 -23.15 -5.38 13.83
CA VAL A 226 -24.12 -4.67 13.00
C VAL A 226 -24.60 -5.52 11.83
N MET A 227 -23.69 -6.30 11.23
CA MET A 227 -24.02 -7.24 10.17
C MET A 227 -24.73 -8.51 10.66
N GLY A 228 -24.90 -8.69 11.98
CA GLY A 228 -25.50 -9.89 12.57
C GLY A 228 -24.65 -11.15 12.42
N LEU A 229 -23.34 -10.99 12.25
CA LEU A 229 -22.38 -12.07 11.96
C LEU A 229 -21.68 -12.60 13.21
N LEU A 230 -21.80 -11.91 14.34
CA LEU A 230 -21.36 -12.42 15.63
C LEU A 230 -22.50 -13.23 16.24
N LYS A 231 -22.29 -14.55 16.32
CA LYS A 231 -23.18 -15.41 17.10
C LYS A 231 -23.05 -14.99 18.57
N ALA A 232 -24.18 -14.84 19.26
CA ALA A 232 -24.16 -14.80 20.72
C ALA A 232 -23.39 -16.03 21.20
N VAL A 233 -22.36 -15.82 22.03
CA VAL A 233 -21.69 -16.92 22.73
C VAL A 233 -22.75 -17.52 23.66
N SER A 234 -23.35 -18.64 23.24
CA SER A 234 -24.25 -19.46 24.07
C SER A 234 -23.45 -20.46 24.86
#